data_AF-A0A9D8UZ53-F1
#
_entry.id   AF-A0A9D8UZ53-F1
#
_cell.length_a   1.000
_cell.length_b   1.000
_cell.length_c   1.000
_cell.angle_alpha   90.00
_cell.angle_beta   90.00
_cell.angle_gamma   90.00
#
_symmetry.space_group_name_H-M   'P 1'
#
loop_
_entity.id
_entity.type
_entity.pdbx_description
1 polymer ?
#
loop_
_entity_poly.entity_id
_entity_poly.type
_entity_poly.pdbx_seq_one_letter_code
_entity_poly.pdbx_strand_id
1 'polypeptide(L)'
;MAKITFIEHDGTSHNIECENGMTVMEGAIKNSVPGIDADCGGACACATCHVYVDAAWKDKVGSAQQMEEDMLDFAFDVRDNSRLSCQIKVSDELDGLVVNLPEKQF
;
A
#
# COMPACT_ATOMS: atom_id res chain seq x y z
N MET A 1 -11.80 0.52 -12.75
CA MET A 1 -11.04 1.58 -12.07
C MET A 1 -11.57 1.60 -10.67
N ALA A 2 -10.70 1.80 -9.69
CA ALA A 2 -11.06 1.82 -8.29
C ALA A 2 -10.47 3.07 -7.65
N LYS A 3 -11.28 3.73 -6.82
CA LYS A 3 -10.81 4.86 -6.03
C LYS A 3 -10.06 4.33 -4.81
N ILE A 4 -8.80 4.74 -4.66
CA ILE A 4 -7.95 4.37 -3.52
C ILE A 4 -7.66 5.63 -2.71
N THR A 5 -7.87 5.57 -1.40
CA THR A 5 -7.59 6.64 -0.46
C THR A 5 -6.31 6.33 0.30
N PHE A 6 -5.28 7.16 0.12
CA PHE A 6 -4.06 7.15 0.90
C PHE A 6 -4.17 8.19 1.99
N ILE A 7 -3.86 7.82 3.23
CA ILE A 7 -3.87 8.73 4.39
C ILE A 7 -2.46 8.79 4.94
N GLU A 8 -1.82 9.95 4.84
CA GLU A 8 -0.51 10.20 5.44
C GLU A 8 -0.55 10.07 6.97
N HIS A 9 0.62 9.93 7.60
CA HIS A 9 0.72 9.82 9.05
C HIS A 9 0.09 11.02 9.80
N ASP A 10 0.09 12.21 9.19
CA ASP A 10 -0.51 13.43 9.76
C ASP A 10 -2.03 13.54 9.52
N GLY A 11 -2.64 12.57 8.81
CA GLY A 11 -4.06 12.54 8.47
C GLY A 11 -4.41 13.18 7.13
N THR A 12 -3.45 13.73 6.38
CA THR A 12 -3.68 14.27 5.04
C THR A 12 -4.11 13.15 4.09
N SER A 13 -5.20 13.37 3.35
CA SER A 13 -5.81 12.34 2.49
C SER A 13 -5.64 12.64 1.01
N HIS A 14 -5.23 11.62 0.25
CA HIS A 14 -5.10 11.63 -1.20
C HIS A 14 -6.04 10.60 -1.80
N ASN A 15 -6.93 11.04 -2.68
CA ASN A 15 -7.91 10.18 -3.35
C ASN A 15 -7.51 10.00 -4.81
N ILE A 16 -7.12 8.78 -5.17
CA ILE A 16 -6.54 8.48 -6.48
C ILE A 16 -7.39 7.44 -7.21
N GLU A 17 -7.76 7.74 -8.45
CA GLU A 17 -8.35 6.76 -9.36
C GLU A 17 -7.25 5.85 -9.91
N CYS A 18 -7.33 4.56 -9.61
CA CYS A 18 -6.37 3.56 -10.06
C CYS A 18 -7.00 2.62 -11.10
N GLU A 19 -6.27 2.35 -12.17
CA GLU A 19 -6.71 1.37 -13.17
C GLU A 19 -6.60 -0.05 -12.62
N ASN A 20 -7.57 -0.89 -12.96
CA ASN A 20 -7.54 -2.30 -12.56
C ASN A 20 -6.33 -2.98 -13.19
N GLY A 21 -5.69 -3.87 -12.44
CA GLY A 21 -4.50 -4.56 -12.88
C GLY A 21 -3.19 -3.88 -12.48
N MET A 22 -3.21 -2.57 -12.18
CA MET A 22 -2.09 -1.91 -11.48
C MET A 22 -2.02 -2.37 -10.03
N THR A 23 -0.92 -2.05 -9.38
CA THR A 23 -0.75 -2.18 -7.94
C THR A 23 -1.12 -0.88 -7.22
N VAL A 24 -1.46 -0.96 -5.94
CA VAL A 24 -1.73 0.23 -5.11
C VAL A 24 -0.50 1.14 -5.07
N MET A 25 0.70 0.58 -5.02
CA MET A 25 1.96 1.34 -5.12
C MET A 25 2.08 2.10 -6.45
N GLU A 26 1.81 1.46 -7.58
CA GLU A 26 1.88 2.14 -8.88
C GLU A 26 0.88 3.30 -8.96
N GLY A 27 -0.31 3.14 -8.36
CA GLY A 27 -1.30 4.21 -8.20
C GLY A 27 -0.74 5.40 -7.43
N ALA A 28 -0.07 5.15 -6.30
CA ALA A 28 0.58 6.18 -5.49
C ALA A 28 1.72 6.89 -6.25
N ILE A 29 2.67 6.14 -6.81
CA ILE A 29 3.85 6.69 -7.49
C ILE A 29 3.48 7.52 -8.71
N LYS A 30 2.55 7.03 -9.55
CA LYS A 30 2.12 7.77 -10.76
C LYS A 30 1.42 9.08 -10.45
N ASN A 31 0.86 9.21 -9.25
CA ASN A 31 0.15 10.40 -8.79
C ASN A 31 0.93 11.20 -7.74
N SER A 32 2.21 10.88 -7.54
CA SER A 32 3.11 11.59 -6.62
C SER A 32 2.57 11.67 -5.18
N VAL A 33 1.92 10.61 -4.70
CA VAL A 33 1.49 10.51 -3.30
C VAL A 33 2.73 10.47 -2.41
N PRO A 34 2.88 11.40 -1.44
CA PRO A 34 4.02 11.40 -0.52
C PRO A 34 4.07 10.14 0.35
N GLY A 35 5.26 9.80 0.86
CA GLY A 35 5.42 8.73 1.85
C GLY A 35 5.44 7.30 1.30
N ILE A 36 5.50 7.13 -0.03
CA ILE A 36 5.76 5.85 -0.70
C ILE A 36 6.93 6.05 -1.67
N ASP A 37 8.04 5.35 -1.44
CA ASP A 37 9.28 5.56 -2.21
C ASP A 37 9.44 4.51 -3.33
N ALA A 38 9.07 3.26 -3.05
CA ALA A 38 9.08 2.14 -4.00
C ALA A 38 10.44 1.85 -4.69
N ASP A 39 11.52 1.80 -3.91
CA ASP A 39 12.92 1.68 -4.37
C ASP A 39 13.18 0.51 -5.32
N CYS A 40 12.56 -0.66 -5.08
CA CYS A 40 12.72 -1.83 -5.94
C CYS A 40 11.77 -1.86 -7.16
N GLY A 41 10.95 -0.82 -7.35
CA GLY A 41 9.98 -0.74 -8.45
C GLY A 41 8.88 -1.80 -8.38
N GLY A 42 8.59 -2.36 -7.21
CA GLY A 42 7.54 -3.36 -7.00
C GLY A 42 7.96 -4.82 -7.13
N ALA A 43 9.27 -5.10 -7.14
CA ALA A 43 9.82 -6.46 -7.21
C ALA A 43 9.73 -7.26 -5.90
N CYS A 44 9.03 -6.77 -4.88
CA CYS A 44 9.00 -7.34 -3.52
C CYS A 44 10.41 -7.57 -2.94
N ALA A 45 11.32 -6.62 -3.18
CA ALA A 45 12.73 -6.71 -2.79
C ALA A 45 13.20 -5.52 -1.93
N CYS A 46 12.26 -4.70 -1.47
CA CYS A 46 12.47 -3.64 -0.49
C CYS A 46 11.22 -3.54 0.42
N ALA A 47 11.28 -2.69 1.43
CA ALA A 47 10.16 -2.41 2.34
C ALA A 47 9.52 -1.02 2.12
N THR A 48 10.03 -0.20 1.20
CA THR A 48 9.71 1.25 1.09
C THR A 48 8.38 1.59 0.39
N CYS A 49 7.46 0.62 0.32
CA CYS A 49 6.08 0.83 -0.11
C CYS A 49 5.08 0.32 0.93
N HIS A 50 5.53 0.26 2.19
CA HIS A 50 4.78 -0.22 3.33
C HIS A 50 3.58 0.70 3.59
N VAL A 51 2.42 0.08 3.80
CA VAL A 51 1.16 0.72 4.17
C VAL A 51 0.42 -0.13 5.21
N TYR A 52 -0.51 0.51 5.93
CA TYR A 52 -1.48 -0.17 6.79
C TYR A 52 -2.84 -0.21 6.09
N VAL A 53 -3.33 -1.42 5.82
CA VAL A 53 -4.66 -1.63 5.24
C VAL A 53 -5.72 -1.36 6.30
N ASP A 54 -6.71 -0.51 6.00
CA ASP A 54 -7.81 -0.27 6.92
C ASP A 54 -8.55 -1.58 7.27
N ALA A 55 -9.02 -1.67 8.53
CA ALA A 55 -9.63 -2.90 9.06
C ALA A 55 -10.81 -3.39 8.22
N ALA A 56 -11.60 -2.49 7.63
CA ALA A 56 -12.74 -2.84 6.78
C ALA A 56 -12.35 -3.52 5.46
N TRP A 57 -11.06 -3.46 5.09
CA TRP A 57 -10.55 -3.94 3.81
C TRP A 57 -9.63 -5.17 3.93
N LYS A 58 -9.25 -5.58 5.16
CA LYS A 58 -8.31 -6.69 5.38
C LYS A 58 -8.74 -7.98 4.65
N ASP A 59 -10.02 -8.33 4.72
CA ASP A 59 -10.52 -9.57 4.12
C ASP A 59 -10.48 -9.53 2.58
N LYS A 60 -10.70 -8.35 1.99
CA LYS A 60 -10.68 -8.16 0.53
C LYS A 60 -9.25 -8.08 -0.02
N VAL A 61 -8.35 -7.43 0.72
CA VAL A 61 -6.94 -7.28 0.35
C VAL A 61 -6.15 -8.57 0.60
N GLY A 62 -6.57 -9.35 1.59
CA GLY A 62 -5.92 -10.60 1.98
C GLY A 62 -4.65 -10.39 2.80
N SER A 63 -4.04 -11.50 3.19
CA SER A 63 -2.78 -11.53 3.93
C SER A 63 -1.57 -11.33 3.04
N ALA A 64 -0.45 -10.94 3.64
CA ALA A 64 0.85 -10.99 2.99
C ALA A 64 1.20 -12.44 2.62
N GLN A 65 1.99 -12.60 1.56
CA GLN A 65 2.64 -13.88 1.23
C GLN A 65 3.99 -13.97 1.93
N GLN A 66 4.56 -15.17 2.07
CA GLN A 66 5.83 -15.37 2.80
C GLN A 66 6.94 -14.39 2.38
N MET A 67 7.16 -14.21 1.08
CA MET A 67 8.20 -13.28 0.59
C MET A 67 7.91 -11.83 0.95
N GLU A 68 6.63 -11.45 1.02
CA GLU A 68 6.21 -10.12 1.47
C GLU A 68 6.42 -9.97 2.98
N GLU A 69 6.08 -11.00 3.77
CA GLU A 69 6.33 -11.03 5.23
C GLU A 69 7.82 -10.87 5.55
N ASP A 70 8.69 -11.61 4.86
CA ASP A 70 10.14 -11.53 5.02
C ASP A 70 10.67 -10.10 4.73
N MET A 71 10.03 -9.37 3.80
CA MET A 71 10.39 -7.98 3.50
C MET A 71 9.81 -6.99 4.50
N LEU A 72 8.60 -7.26 5.03
CA LEU A 72 7.98 -6.44 6.05
C LEU A 72 8.82 -6.41 7.34
N ASP A 73 9.58 -7.45 7.66
CA ASP A 73 10.51 -7.46 8.80
C ASP A 73 11.56 -6.33 8.77
N PHE A 74 11.82 -5.75 7.59
CA PHE A 74 12.71 -4.60 7.42
C PHE A 74 11.99 -3.24 7.42
N ALA A 75 10.65 -3.24 7.47
CA ALA A 75 9.85 -2.02 7.46
C ALA A 75 9.79 -1.37 8.85
N PHE A 76 9.50 -0.07 8.86
CA PHE A 76 9.29 0.68 10.10
C PHE A 76 7.89 0.42 10.67
N ASP A 77 7.78 0.22 11.99
CA ASP A 77 6.51 0.12 12.74
C ASP A 77 5.50 -0.89 12.15
N VAL A 78 5.94 -2.12 11.88
CA VAL A 78 5.09 -3.19 11.33
C VAL A 78 3.93 -3.53 12.28
N ARG A 79 2.74 -3.76 11.71
CA ARG A 79 1.50 -4.10 12.39
C ARG A 79 0.81 -5.27 11.69
N ASP A 80 -0.19 -5.87 12.34
CA ASP A 80 -0.97 -6.99 11.80
C ASP A 80 -1.76 -6.67 10.51
N ASN A 81 -1.88 -5.39 10.15
CA ASN A 81 -2.50 -4.92 8.91
C ASN A 81 -1.48 -4.27 7.95
N SER A 82 -0.19 -4.42 8.22
CA SER A 82 0.87 -4.03 7.29
C SER A 82 0.83 -4.86 6.02
N ARG A 83 1.01 -4.19 4.89
CA ARG A 83 1.22 -4.78 3.58
C ARG A 83 2.23 -3.94 2.81
N LEU A 84 2.91 -4.57 1.86
CA LEU A 84 3.63 -3.86 0.80
C LEU A 84 2.63 -3.51 -0.29
N SER A 85 2.36 -2.23 -0.51
CA SER A 85 1.35 -1.78 -1.49
C SER A 85 1.63 -2.22 -2.93
N CYS A 86 2.87 -2.60 -3.26
CA CYS A 86 3.19 -3.19 -4.56
C CYS A 86 2.68 -4.63 -4.73
N GLN A 87 2.32 -5.31 -3.63
CA GLN A 87 1.74 -6.66 -3.64
C GLN A 87 0.21 -6.66 -3.59
N ILE A 88 -0.41 -5.47 -3.57
CA ILE A 88 -1.87 -5.30 -3.61
C ILE A 88 -2.27 -4.91 -5.02
N LYS A 89 -2.94 -5.82 -5.74
CA LYS A 89 -3.42 -5.59 -7.09
C LYS A 89 -4.80 -4.94 -7.08
N VAL A 90 -4.94 -3.81 -7.78
CA VAL A 90 -6.18 -3.06 -7.91
C VAL A 90 -7.18 -3.85 -8.74
N SER A 91 -8.40 -3.96 -8.20
CA SER A 91 -9.57 -4.58 -8.84
C SER A 91 -10.83 -3.79 -8.45
N ASP A 92 -11.95 -4.04 -9.12
CA ASP A 92 -13.23 -3.39 -8.78
C ASP A 92 -13.71 -3.74 -7.36
N GLU A 93 -13.25 -4.85 -6.78
CA GLU A 93 -13.59 -5.23 -5.40
C GLU A 93 -12.96 -4.30 -4.36
N LEU A 94 -11.88 -3.61 -4.75
CA LEU A 94 -11.12 -2.66 -3.95
C LEU A 94 -11.53 -1.20 -4.19
N ASP A 95 -12.65 -0.96 -4.91
CA ASP A 95 -13.16 0.41 -5.08
C ASP A 95 -13.60 1.02 -3.75
N GLY A 96 -12.89 2.06 -3.32
CA GLY A 96 -13.01 2.69 -2.01
C GLY A 96 -11.96 2.24 -0.98
N LEU A 97 -10.97 1.43 -1.36
CA LEU A 97 -9.90 0.97 -0.47
C LEU A 97 -9.23 2.14 0.24
N VAL A 98 -9.04 2.00 1.56
CA VAL A 98 -8.31 2.96 2.39
C VAL A 98 -7.03 2.32 2.91
N VAL A 99 -5.91 3.01 2.71
CA VAL A 99 -4.61 2.64 3.27
C VAL A 99 -4.00 3.84 4.01
N ASN A 100 -3.39 3.59 5.16
CA ASN A 100 -2.68 4.59 5.95
C ASN A 100 -1.18 4.40 5.75
N LEU A 101 -0.43 5.49 5.69
CA LEU A 101 1.02 5.48 5.52
C LEU A 101 1.71 5.50 6.90
N PRO A 102 2.86 4.82 7.04
CA PRO A 102 3.71 4.98 8.22
C PRO A 102 4.29 6.40 8.28
N GLU A 103 4.84 6.76 9.44
CA GLU A 103 5.55 8.05 9.60
C GLU A 103 6.76 8.16 8.65
N LYS A 104 7.39 7.04 8.34
CA LYS A 104 8.53 6.92 7.43
C LYS A 104 8.65 5.50 6.87
N GLN A 105 9.28 5.37 5.70
CA GLN A 105 9.54 4.09 5.05
C GLN A 105 10.85 3.41 5.51
N PHE A 106 11.78 4.18 6.11
CA PHE A 106 13.06 3.71 6.64
C PHE A 106 13.51 4.57 7.84
#